data_AF-A0A537VZ76-F1
#
_entry.id   AF-A0A537VZ76-F1
#
_cell.length_a   1.000
_cell.length_b   1.000
_cell.length_c   1.000
_cell.angle_alpha   90.00
_cell.angle_beta   90.00
_cell.angle_gamma   90.00
#
_symmetry.space_group_name_H-M   'P 1'
#
loop_
_entity.id
_entity.type
_entity.pdbx_description
1 polymer ?
#
loop_
_entity_poly.entity_id
_entity_poly.type
_entity_poly.pdbx_seq_one_letter_code
_entity_poly.pdbx_strand_id
1 'polypeptide(L)'
;MRGSWPPAASSAASASMCRVTPPGYVHEYGDTSAIRTARHSIQREGRHGRPQALRPIPPLLRRCDNRGVSQRHFVKYTFLKLDPAWRRLDSEQREQDKREFVAACEDFADGHLLQSFSLVGTRGDAELLLVSEAQNLDRIHEFHVVLAQSGLMRWAQIPYSFLGMRKSSE
;
A
#
# COMPACT_ATOMS: atom_id res chain seq x y z
N MET A 1 -47.51 -25.98 -11.46
CA MET A 1 -47.97 -24.58 -11.61
C MET A 1 -46.74 -23.71 -11.84
N ARG A 2 -46.77 -22.87 -12.88
CA ARG A 2 -45.65 -21.97 -13.28
C ARG A 2 -45.43 -20.90 -12.19
N GLY A 3 -44.17 -20.62 -11.88
CA GLY A 3 -43.74 -19.42 -11.15
C GLY A 3 -42.42 -18.95 -11.74
N SER A 4 -42.46 -17.79 -12.39
CA SER A 4 -41.37 -17.12 -13.10
C SER A 4 -40.29 -16.56 -12.15
N TRP A 5 -39.02 -16.67 -12.52
CA TRP A 5 -37.90 -15.99 -11.87
C TRP A 5 -37.75 -14.53 -12.36
N PRO A 6 -37.38 -13.56 -11.50
CA PRO A 6 -36.98 -12.22 -11.93
C PRO A 6 -35.54 -12.21 -12.50
N PRO A 7 -35.18 -11.24 -13.36
CA PRO A 7 -33.84 -11.19 -13.95
C PRO A 7 -32.78 -10.74 -12.92
N ALA A 8 -31.58 -11.28 -13.10
CA ALA A 8 -30.43 -11.08 -12.21
C ALA A 8 -30.00 -9.61 -12.11
N ALA A 9 -29.95 -9.08 -10.89
CA ALA A 9 -29.15 -7.92 -10.55
C ALA A 9 -27.79 -8.41 -10.00
N SER A 10 -26.72 -7.99 -10.68
CA SER A 10 -25.33 -8.27 -10.31
C SER A 10 -24.99 -7.61 -8.97
N SER A 11 -24.59 -8.40 -7.97
CA SER A 11 -23.98 -7.93 -6.73
C SER A 11 -22.77 -8.79 -6.42
N ALA A 12 -21.65 -8.13 -6.14
CA ALA A 12 -20.32 -8.69 -6.01
C ALA A 12 -20.24 -9.80 -4.94
N ALA A 13 -19.56 -10.89 -5.30
CA ALA A 13 -19.36 -12.05 -4.45
C ALA A 13 -18.68 -11.68 -3.12
N SER A 14 -19.40 -11.88 -2.03
CA SER A 14 -18.85 -12.00 -0.68
C SER A 14 -18.25 -13.39 -0.54
N ALA A 15 -16.92 -13.49 -0.44
CA ALA A 15 -16.25 -14.72 -0.09
C ALA A 15 -16.29 -14.89 1.43
N SER A 16 -17.09 -15.84 1.92
CA SER A 16 -17.08 -16.28 3.31
C SER A 16 -15.85 -17.17 3.53
N MET A 17 -15.04 -16.85 4.54
CA MET A 17 -13.98 -17.73 5.03
C MET A 17 -14.22 -18.01 6.51
N CYS A 18 -14.29 -19.30 6.85
CA CYS A 18 -14.76 -19.84 8.13
C CYS A 18 -14.02 -19.24 9.34
N ARG A 19 -14.80 -18.67 10.28
CA ARG A 19 -14.33 -18.30 11.61
C ARG A 19 -14.12 -19.57 12.44
N VAL A 20 -12.89 -19.84 12.85
CA VAL A 20 -12.60 -20.64 14.05
C VAL A 20 -12.04 -19.67 15.08
N THR A 21 -12.88 -19.25 16.02
CA THR A 21 -12.50 -18.33 17.10
C THR A 21 -12.18 -19.16 18.35
N PRO A 22 -10.93 -19.15 18.87
CA PRO A 22 -10.65 -19.71 20.19
C PRO A 22 -11.38 -18.88 21.28
N PRO A 23 -11.89 -19.51 22.34
CA PRO A 23 -12.56 -18.78 23.42
C PRO A 23 -11.52 -17.99 24.24
N GLY A 24 -11.69 -16.67 24.32
CA GLY A 24 -11.03 -15.84 25.36
C GLY A 24 -10.19 -14.65 24.90
N TYR A 25 -10.10 -14.32 23.61
CA TYR A 25 -9.35 -13.13 23.16
C TYR A 25 -10.25 -12.17 22.38
N VAL A 26 -10.98 -11.31 23.11
CA VAL A 26 -11.60 -10.12 22.51
C VAL A 26 -10.54 -9.01 22.55
N HIS A 27 -9.66 -9.00 21.56
CA HIS A 27 -9.10 -7.74 21.11
C HIS A 27 -9.99 -7.26 19.99
N GLU A 28 -10.68 -6.15 20.23
CA GLU A 28 -11.33 -5.36 19.20
C GLU A 28 -10.23 -4.90 18.23
N TYR A 29 -9.95 -5.74 17.22
CA TYR A 29 -9.25 -5.29 16.04
C TYR A 29 -10.22 -4.34 15.36
N GLY A 30 -9.99 -3.04 15.55
CA GLY A 30 -10.63 -2.01 14.75
C GLY A 30 -10.58 -2.42 13.28
N ASP A 31 -11.66 -2.16 12.55
CA ASP A 31 -11.89 -2.59 11.17
C ASP A 31 -10.58 -2.64 10.39
N THR A 32 -10.10 -3.86 10.10
CA THR A 32 -9.02 -4.06 9.15
C THR A 32 -9.61 -3.85 7.75
N SER A 33 -9.99 -2.62 7.48
CA SER A 33 -10.26 -2.16 6.13
C SER A 33 -8.93 -2.18 5.41
N ALA A 34 -8.84 -2.98 4.35
CA ALA A 34 -7.78 -2.79 3.38
C ALA A 34 -7.99 -1.40 2.78
N ILE A 35 -7.27 -0.40 3.30
CA ILE A 35 -7.25 0.95 2.72
C ILE A 35 -6.63 0.80 1.34
N ARG A 36 -7.49 0.61 0.34
CA ARG A 36 -7.13 0.58 -1.07
C ARG A 36 -7.50 1.94 -1.65
N THR A 37 -6.74 2.96 -1.26
CA THR A 37 -6.95 4.31 -1.78
C THR A 37 -6.02 4.54 -2.96
N ALA A 38 -6.56 4.40 -4.17
CA ALA A 38 -6.24 5.25 -5.32
C ALA A 38 -7.03 4.80 -6.55
N ARG A 39 -8.00 5.61 -6.97
CA ARG A 39 -8.29 5.88 -8.39
C ARG A 39 -8.84 7.30 -8.53
N HIS A 40 -7.95 8.27 -8.70
CA HIS A 40 -8.34 9.55 -9.32
C HIS A 40 -8.32 9.37 -10.84
N SER A 41 -9.49 9.39 -11.46
CA SER A 41 -9.64 9.64 -12.89
C SER A 41 -10.23 11.05 -13.05
N ILE A 42 -9.38 12.00 -13.45
CA ILE A 42 -9.81 13.30 -13.97
C ILE A 42 -9.17 13.44 -15.35
N GLN A 43 -9.99 13.46 -16.41
CA GLN A 43 -10.29 14.68 -17.19
C GLN A 43 -11.11 14.31 -18.44
N ARG A 44 -12.25 14.97 -18.63
CA ARG A 44 -12.92 15.13 -19.93
C ARG A 44 -12.35 16.37 -20.59
N GLU A 45 -12.05 16.34 -21.89
CA GLU A 45 -12.17 17.56 -22.71
C GLU A 45 -12.37 17.28 -24.21
N GLY A 46 -12.96 18.28 -24.87
CA GLY A 46 -13.71 18.22 -26.11
C GLY A 46 -12.91 17.97 -27.39
N ARG A 47 -13.61 17.39 -28.37
CA ARG A 47 -13.25 17.44 -29.79
C ARG A 47 -13.43 18.86 -30.31
N HIS A 48 -12.58 19.34 -31.21
CA HIS A 48 -12.92 19.93 -32.52
C HIS A 48 -11.66 20.36 -33.31
N GLY A 49 -11.67 20.09 -34.63
CA GLY A 49 -10.96 20.88 -35.65
C GLY A 49 -9.55 20.45 -36.12
N ARG A 50 -9.45 20.00 -37.37
CA ARG A 50 -8.23 19.96 -38.23
C ARG A 50 -8.49 20.91 -39.42
N PRO A 51 -7.48 21.53 -40.06
CA PRO A 51 -6.65 20.82 -41.04
C PRO A 51 -5.18 21.31 -41.15
N GLN A 52 -4.48 20.71 -42.12
CA GLN A 52 -3.04 20.50 -42.29
C GLN A 52 -2.26 21.68 -42.90
N ALA A 53 -0.98 21.81 -42.55
CA ALA A 53 0.03 22.55 -43.31
C ALA A 53 1.43 21.89 -43.22
N LEU A 54 2.23 22.15 -44.25
CA LEU A 54 3.39 21.43 -44.79
C LEU A 54 4.60 21.27 -43.85
N ARG A 55 5.36 20.17 -44.00
CA ARG A 55 6.63 19.90 -43.29
C ARG A 55 7.85 20.23 -44.15
N PRO A 56 8.94 20.72 -43.50
CA PRO A 56 10.26 20.17 -43.79
C PRO A 56 11.04 19.69 -42.54
N ILE A 57 11.73 18.58 -42.80
CA ILE A 57 12.80 17.80 -42.16
C ILE A 57 13.38 18.28 -40.79
N PRO A 58 13.29 17.47 -39.71
CA PRO A 58 14.00 17.72 -38.46
C PRO A 58 15.47 17.28 -38.53
N PRO A 59 16.40 17.94 -37.80
CA PRO A 59 17.78 17.48 -37.69
C PRO A 59 17.82 16.09 -37.03
N LEU A 60 18.76 15.26 -37.48
CA LEU A 60 19.09 13.95 -36.93
C LEU A 60 19.63 14.07 -35.50
N LEU A 61 18.78 14.45 -34.55
CA LEU A 61 18.98 14.15 -33.16
C LEU A 61 18.34 12.80 -32.91
N ARG A 62 19.20 11.83 -32.57
CA ARG A 62 18.82 10.51 -32.09
C ARG A 62 17.61 10.65 -31.18
N ARG A 63 16.47 10.19 -31.67
CA ARG A 63 15.31 9.90 -30.83
C ARG A 63 15.73 8.70 -30.00
N CYS A 64 16.25 8.93 -28.80
CA CYS A 64 16.14 7.95 -27.74
C CYS A 64 14.63 7.70 -27.63
N ASP A 65 14.18 6.55 -28.10
CA ASP A 65 12.78 6.19 -28.05
C ASP A 65 12.38 6.11 -26.57
N ASN A 66 11.79 7.18 -26.03
CA ASN A 66 11.32 7.23 -24.65
C ASN A 66 9.98 6.46 -24.47
N ARG A 67 9.57 5.66 -25.47
CA ARG A 67 8.36 4.83 -25.45
C ARG A 67 8.60 3.48 -24.77
N GLY A 68 9.09 3.49 -23.54
CA GLY A 68 9.29 2.24 -22.81
C GLY A 68 10.03 2.28 -21.49
N VAL A 69 10.37 3.44 -20.93
CA VAL A 69 10.63 3.47 -19.49
C VAL A 69 9.29 3.40 -18.80
N SER A 70 8.83 2.17 -18.57
CA SER A 70 7.92 1.92 -17.46
C SER A 70 8.46 2.69 -16.27
N GLN A 71 7.61 3.53 -15.66
CA GLN A 71 7.96 4.20 -14.43
C GLN A 71 8.44 3.09 -13.47
N ARG A 72 9.71 3.13 -13.08
CA ARG A 72 10.31 2.04 -12.32
C ARG A 72 9.78 2.16 -10.90
N HIS A 73 8.85 1.28 -10.54
CA HIS A 73 8.33 1.22 -9.19
C HIS A 73 9.24 0.31 -8.35
N PHE A 74 9.79 0.86 -7.27
CA PHE A 74 10.49 0.11 -6.24
C PHE A 74 9.50 -0.34 -5.18
N VAL A 75 9.63 -1.58 -4.73
CA VAL A 75 8.82 -2.14 -3.65
C VAL A 75 9.75 -2.56 -2.54
N LYS A 76 9.45 -2.17 -1.32
CA LYS A 76 10.16 -2.61 -0.12
C LYS A 76 9.20 -3.34 0.80
N TYR A 77 9.66 -4.50 1.27
CA TYR A 77 8.99 -5.33 2.26
C TYR A 77 9.75 -5.19 3.57
N THR A 78 9.13 -4.58 4.56
CA THR A 78 9.72 -4.38 5.89
C THR A 78 8.95 -5.18 6.91
N PHE A 79 9.62 -6.14 7.51
CA PHE A 79 9.05 -6.94 8.59
C PHE A 79 9.41 -6.31 9.92
N LEU A 80 8.44 -6.23 10.83
CA LEU A 80 8.59 -5.62 12.15
C LEU A 80 8.30 -6.66 13.23
N LYS A 81 9.28 -6.82 14.13
CA LYS A 81 9.16 -7.61 15.36
C LYS A 81 9.08 -6.64 16.53
N LEU A 82 7.99 -6.67 17.29
CA LEU A 82 7.85 -5.85 18.50
C LEU A 82 8.46 -6.56 19.71
N ASP A 83 9.13 -5.80 20.56
CA ASP A 83 9.54 -6.24 21.89
C ASP A 83 8.30 -6.49 22.76
N PRO A 84 8.15 -7.68 23.39
CA PRO A 84 7.06 -7.95 24.32
C PRO A 84 6.94 -6.96 25.48
N ALA A 85 8.03 -6.28 25.88
CA ALA A 85 8.03 -5.24 26.90
C ALA A 85 7.14 -4.04 26.53
N TRP A 86 7.04 -3.69 25.24
CA TRP A 86 6.16 -2.60 24.80
C TRP A 86 4.69 -2.85 25.15
N ARG A 87 4.24 -4.11 25.07
CA ARG A 87 2.84 -4.48 25.41
C ARG A 87 2.52 -4.30 26.89
N ARG A 88 3.54 -4.19 27.74
CA ARG A 88 3.41 -4.01 29.21
C ARG A 88 3.43 -2.53 29.61
N LEU A 89 3.63 -1.61 28.67
CA LEU A 89 3.54 -0.18 28.93
C LEU A 89 2.10 0.25 29.23
N ASP A 90 1.98 1.42 29.87
CA ASP A 90 0.69 2.07 30.09
C ASP A 90 -0.10 2.22 28.78
N SER A 91 -1.42 2.12 28.87
CA SER A 91 -2.31 2.28 27.71
C SER A 91 -2.13 3.62 27.00
N GLU A 92 -1.94 4.72 27.73
CA GLU A 92 -1.79 6.05 27.14
C GLU A 92 -0.52 6.13 26.30
N GLN A 93 0.61 5.63 26.83
CA GLN A 93 1.86 5.58 26.08
C GLN A 93 1.75 4.68 24.84
N ARG A 94 1.09 3.52 24.94
CA ARG A 94 0.88 2.64 23.79
C ARG A 94 0.01 3.28 22.72
N GLU A 95 -1.02 4.03 23.11
CA GLU A 95 -1.86 4.76 22.15
C GLU A 95 -1.09 5.89 21.48
N GLN A 96 -0.25 6.63 22.22
CA GLN A 96 0.63 7.65 21.65
C GLN A 96 1.61 7.06 20.63
N ASP A 97 2.31 5.98 20.99
CA ASP A 97 3.26 5.30 20.11
C ASP A 97 2.61 4.82 18.80
N LYS A 98 1.37 4.28 18.89
CA LYS A 98 0.59 3.88 17.72
C LYS A 98 0.19 5.07 16.86
N ARG A 99 -0.27 6.18 17.46
CA ARG A 99 -0.66 7.40 16.73
C ARG A 99 0.51 7.96 15.94
N GLU A 100 1.69 8.05 16.55
CA GLU A 100 2.91 8.51 15.87
C GLU A 100 3.28 7.62 14.69
N PHE A 101 3.16 6.29 14.86
CA PHE A 101 3.43 5.33 13.80
C PHE A 101 2.43 5.44 12.64
N VAL A 102 1.13 5.57 12.97
CA VAL A 102 0.06 5.75 11.98
C VAL A 102 0.23 7.06 11.23
N ALA A 103 0.53 8.17 11.91
CA ALA A 103 0.79 9.45 11.27
C ALA A 103 1.93 9.36 10.24
N ALA A 104 3.06 8.74 10.60
CA ALA A 104 4.17 8.50 9.66
C ALA A 104 3.76 7.63 8.45
N CYS A 105 2.85 6.67 8.65
CA CYS A 105 2.33 5.83 7.58
C CYS A 105 1.35 6.59 6.67
N GLU A 106 0.45 7.38 7.24
CA GLU A 106 -0.55 8.19 6.52
C GLU A 106 0.13 9.27 5.67
N ASP A 107 1.13 9.96 6.23
CA ASP A 107 1.91 10.97 5.51
C ASP A 107 2.61 10.39 4.27
N PHE A 108 3.14 9.16 4.37
CA PHE A 108 3.75 8.49 3.21
C PHE A 108 2.70 7.94 2.23
N ALA A 109 1.59 7.41 2.75
CA ALA A 109 0.50 6.88 1.94
C ALA A 109 -0.17 7.97 1.09
N ASP A 110 0.00 9.25 1.42
CA ASP A 110 -0.34 10.36 0.54
C ASP A 110 0.57 10.36 -0.70
N GLY A 111 0.03 9.88 -1.82
CA GLY A 111 0.72 9.82 -3.12
C GLY A 111 1.59 8.57 -3.34
N HIS A 112 1.68 7.64 -2.39
CA HIS A 112 2.43 6.38 -2.54
C HIS A 112 1.59 5.19 -2.11
N LEU A 113 1.95 3.98 -2.59
CA LEU A 113 1.29 2.77 -2.14
C LEU A 113 1.97 2.28 -0.86
N LEU A 114 1.20 2.22 0.22
CA LEU A 114 1.60 1.61 1.48
C LEU A 114 0.52 0.61 1.92
N GLN A 115 0.92 -0.61 2.23
CA GLN A 115 0.03 -1.64 2.76
C GLN A 115 0.62 -2.26 4.02
N SER A 116 -0.22 -2.56 5.00
CA SER A 116 0.16 -3.26 6.23
C SER A 116 -0.55 -4.61 6.32
N PHE A 117 0.16 -5.61 6.83
CA PHE A 117 -0.36 -6.96 7.04
C PHE A 117 0.03 -7.47 8.42
N SER A 118 -0.93 -7.96 9.19
CA SER A 118 -0.66 -8.69 10.43
C SER A 118 -0.07 -10.06 10.13
N LEU A 119 1.01 -10.40 10.82
CA LEU A 119 1.66 -11.71 10.77
C LEU A 119 1.49 -12.51 12.07
N VAL A 120 0.70 -11.97 13.01
CA VAL A 120 0.41 -12.62 14.29
C VAL A 120 -0.26 -13.97 14.03
N GLY A 121 0.34 -15.04 14.55
CA GLY A 121 -0.19 -16.41 14.42
C GLY A 121 0.20 -17.15 13.13
N THR A 122 0.76 -16.46 12.13
CA THR A 122 1.29 -17.10 10.90
C THR A 122 2.80 -17.23 10.93
N ARG A 123 3.49 -16.33 11.64
CA ARG A 123 4.95 -16.34 11.79
C ARG A 123 5.35 -15.95 13.22
N GLY A 124 6.42 -16.55 13.75
CA GLY A 124 6.92 -16.29 15.11
C GLY A 124 8.02 -15.21 15.18
N ASP A 125 8.63 -14.88 14.05
CA ASP A 125 9.79 -13.99 13.93
C ASP A 125 9.44 -12.55 13.53
N ALA A 126 8.17 -12.24 13.24
CA ALA A 126 7.66 -10.87 13.09
C ALA A 126 6.14 -10.82 13.31
N GLU A 127 5.61 -9.66 13.67
CA GLU A 127 4.17 -9.44 13.90
C GLU A 127 3.50 -8.57 12.84
N LEU A 128 4.26 -7.74 12.13
CA LEU A 128 3.73 -6.79 11.14
C LEU A 128 4.63 -6.78 9.89
N LEU A 129 4.01 -6.70 8.71
CA LEU A 129 4.68 -6.45 7.44
C LEU A 129 4.17 -5.15 6.84
N LEU A 130 5.09 -4.26 6.48
CA LEU A 130 4.83 -3.09 5.66
C LEU A 130 5.33 -3.32 4.24
N VAL A 131 4.47 -3.07 3.26
CA VAL A 131 4.80 -3.06 1.84
C VAL A 131 4.69 -1.63 1.34
N SER A 132 5.82 -0.99 1.08
CA SER A 132 5.90 0.38 0.56
C SER A 132 6.35 0.35 -0.89
N GLU A 133 5.66 1.06 -1.77
CA GLU A 133 6.00 1.17 -3.18
C GLU A 133 6.06 2.64 -3.63
N ALA A 134 7.16 3.00 -4.31
CA ALA A 134 7.40 4.35 -4.80
C ALA A 134 8.17 4.34 -6.13
N GLN A 135 8.08 5.43 -6.89
CA GLN A 135 8.81 5.61 -8.16
C GLN A 135 10.30 5.98 -7.94
N ASN A 136 10.67 6.39 -6.74
CA ASN A 136 12.04 6.72 -6.35
C ASN A 136 12.40 6.01 -5.02
N LEU A 137 13.62 5.48 -4.93
CA LEU A 137 14.18 4.91 -3.71
C LEU A 137 14.32 5.94 -2.59
N ASP A 138 14.61 7.21 -2.92
CA ASP A 138 14.76 8.26 -1.90
C ASP A 138 13.48 8.41 -1.07
N ARG A 139 12.30 8.26 -1.70
CA ARG A 139 11.01 8.33 -1.00
C ARG A 139 10.81 7.19 -0.02
N ILE A 140 11.26 5.99 -0.38
CA ILE A 140 11.26 4.84 0.54
C ILE A 140 12.24 5.10 1.68
N HIS A 141 13.40 5.69 1.41
CA HIS A 141 14.37 6.03 2.45
C HIS A 141 13.80 7.07 3.43
N GLU A 142 13.29 8.19 2.92
CA GLU A 142 12.66 9.28 3.69
C GLU A 142 11.53 8.74 4.58
N PHE A 143 10.65 7.89 4.03
CA PHE A 143 9.61 7.21 4.80
C PHE A 143 10.19 6.44 5.98
N HIS A 144 11.22 5.64 5.76
CA HIS A 144 11.81 4.84 6.82
C HIS A 144 12.56 5.68 7.87
N VAL A 145 13.07 6.86 7.50
CA VAL A 145 13.63 7.83 8.45
C VAL A 145 12.54 8.37 9.36
N VAL A 146 11.42 8.82 8.81
CA VAL A 146 10.27 9.34 9.59
C VAL A 146 9.65 8.24 10.43
N LEU A 147 9.44 7.06 9.84
CA LEU A 147 8.88 5.90 10.54
C LEU A 147 9.73 5.52 11.76
N ALA A 148 11.06 5.53 11.63
CA ALA A 148 11.98 5.20 12.72
C ALA A 148 11.94 6.20 13.90
N GLN A 149 11.41 7.42 13.69
CA GLN A 149 11.22 8.41 14.75
C GLN A 149 9.96 8.15 15.59
N SER A 150 9.02 7.34 15.09
CA SER A 150 7.79 7.00 15.81
C SER A 150 8.08 6.20 17.09
N GLY A 151 7.21 6.39 18.09
CA GLY A 151 7.39 5.72 19.37
C GLY A 151 7.33 4.20 19.32
N LEU A 152 6.49 3.66 18.44
CA LEU A 152 6.41 2.22 18.23
C LEU A 152 7.74 1.64 17.70
N MET A 153 8.43 2.37 16.82
CA MET A 153 9.67 1.89 16.20
C MET A 153 10.85 1.83 17.19
N ARG A 154 10.80 2.56 18.32
CA ARG A 154 11.78 2.41 19.41
C ARG A 154 11.77 1.01 20.03
N TRP A 155 10.62 0.33 19.95
CA TRP A 155 10.41 -1.02 20.48
C TRP A 155 10.40 -2.09 19.38
N ALA A 156 10.66 -1.71 18.13
CA ALA A 156 10.60 -2.61 16.99
C ALA A 156 12.00 -2.99 16.52
N GLN A 157 12.16 -4.24 16.11
CA GLN A 157 13.29 -4.71 15.33
C GLN A 157 12.83 -4.98 13.90
N ILE A 158 13.74 -4.82 12.93
CA ILE A 158 13.50 -5.15 11.52
C ILE A 158 14.26 -6.44 11.20
N PRO A 159 13.69 -7.64 11.47
CA PRO A 159 14.38 -8.90 11.23
C PRO A 159 14.65 -9.17 9.75
N TYR A 160 13.79 -8.66 8.86
CA TYR A 160 13.95 -8.81 7.42
C TYR A 160 13.54 -7.54 6.68
N SER A 161 14.32 -7.19 5.65
CA SER A 161 14.06 -6.08 4.74
C SER A 161 14.42 -6.50 3.32
N PHE A 162 13.41 -6.65 2.46
CA PHE A 162 13.63 -6.98 1.05
C PHE A 162 13.30 -5.79 0.17
N LEU A 163 14.15 -5.55 -0.83
CA LEU A 163 13.95 -4.50 -1.82
C LEU A 163 13.85 -5.14 -3.20
N GLY A 164 12.84 -4.75 -3.96
CA GLY A 164 12.60 -5.21 -5.32
C GLY A 164 12.21 -4.08 -6.25
N MET A 165 12.20 -4.38 -7.55
CA MET A 165 11.74 -3.47 -8.59
C MET A 165 10.65 -4.18 -9.38
N ARG A 166 9.51 -3.52 -9.61
CA ARG A 166 8.44 -4.04 -10.46
C ARG A 166 8.94 -4.09 -11.89
N LYS A 167 8.87 -5.27 -12.50
CA LYS A 167 8.99 -5.40 -13.95
C LYS A 167 7.65 -5.00 -14.56
N SER A 168 7.65 -4.07 -15.52
CA SER A 168 6.49 -3.87 -16.38
C SER A 168 6.27 -5.12 -17.21
N SER A 169 5.05 -5.65 -17.20
CA SER A 169 4.67 -6.70 -18.16
C SER A 169 4.80 -6.12 -19.56
N GLU A 170 5.45 -6.87 -20.44
CA GLU A 170 5.42 -6.66 -21.89
C GLU A 170 4.08 -7.18 -22.46
#